data_AF-A0A7J4FD48-F1
#
_entry.id   AF-A0A7J4FD48-F1
#
_cell.length_a   1.000
_cell.length_b   1.000
_cell.length_c   1.000
_cell.angle_alpha   90.00
_cell.angle_beta   90.00
_cell.angle_gamma   90.00
#
_symmetry.space_group_name_H-M   'P 1'
#
loop_
_entity.id
_entity.type
_entity.pdbx_description
1 polymer ?
#
loop_
_entity_poly.entity_id
_entity_poly.type
_entity_poly.pdbx_seq_one_letter_code
_entity_poly.pdbx_strand_id
1 'polypeptide(L)'
;MVKAQEGVLIETRGGLIFYVRGHVHPPGRVIAFPRYIPDPSGDRERGGVRYRRVGSLAEQISAVVQNAPSYMAHDAVFDQD
;
A
#
# COMPACT_ATOMS: atom_id res chain seq x y z
N MET A 1 6.74 -13.58 -12.08
CA MET A 1 6.68 -12.97 -10.73
C MET A 1 7.10 -11.52 -10.88
N VAL A 2 6.25 -10.55 -10.56
CA VAL A 2 6.64 -9.12 -10.62
C VAL A 2 7.71 -8.91 -9.54
N LYS A 3 8.87 -8.42 -9.95
CA LYS A 3 9.93 -8.06 -8.99
C LYS A 3 9.47 -6.79 -8.29
N ALA A 4 9.23 -6.88 -6.99
CA ALA A 4 8.83 -5.73 -6.19
C ALA A 4 10.03 -4.79 -6.04
N GLN A 5 10.11 -3.82 -6.96
CA GLN A 5 11.16 -2.81 -7.04
C GLN A 5 10.53 -1.44 -6.75
N GLU A 6 11.36 -0.48 -6.33
CA GLU A 6 10.88 0.88 -6.17
C GLU A 6 10.23 1.42 -7.46
N GLY A 7 9.12 2.12 -7.30
CA GLY A 7 8.32 2.63 -8.41
C GLY A 7 7.24 1.67 -8.90
N VAL A 8 7.30 0.39 -8.52
CA VAL A 8 6.30 -0.60 -8.92
C VAL A 8 5.00 -0.41 -8.12
N LEU A 9 3.87 -0.54 -8.79
CA LEU A 9 2.56 -0.67 -8.18
C LEU A 9 2.20 -2.15 -8.02
N ILE A 10 1.77 -2.54 -6.82
CA ILE A 10 1.33 -3.91 -6.51
C ILE A 10 -0.11 -3.85 -6.04
N GLU A 11 -0.95 -4.66 -6.66
CA GLU A 11 -2.36 -4.78 -6.30
C GLU A 11 -2.58 -6.04 -5.45
N THR A 12 -3.37 -5.89 -4.38
CA THR A 12 -3.77 -6.99 -3.51
C THR A 12 -5.04 -7.65 -4.03
N ARG A 13 -5.35 -8.86 -3.57
CA ARG A 13 -6.63 -9.52 -3.92
C ARG A 13 -7.87 -8.71 -3.49
N GLY A 14 -7.73 -7.85 -2.47
CA GLY A 14 -8.78 -6.93 -2.02
C GLY A 14 -8.85 -5.63 -2.82
N GLY A 15 -8.08 -5.50 -3.91
CA GLY A 15 -8.10 -4.33 -4.79
C GLY A 15 -7.27 -3.14 -4.31
N LEU A 16 -6.69 -3.18 -3.10
CA LEU A 16 -5.78 -2.11 -2.66
C LEU A 16 -4.54 -2.08 -3.56
N ILE A 17 -4.15 -0.89 -4.02
CA ILE A 17 -2.95 -0.71 -4.84
C ILE A 17 -1.90 0.01 -4.01
N PHE A 18 -0.78 -0.68 -3.80
CA PHE A 18 0.38 -0.20 -3.07
C PHE A 18 1.46 0.32 -4.01
N TYR A 19 2.13 1.38 -3.63
CA TYR A 19 3.34 1.87 -4.27
C TYR A 19 4.56 1.42 -3.47
N VAL A 20 5.42 0.64 -4.11
CA VAL A 20 6.66 0.14 -3.51
C VAL A 20 7.64 1.29 -3.34
N ARG A 21 8.08 1.50 -2.10
CA ARG A 21 9.14 2.45 -1.75
C ARG A 21 10.36 1.62 -1.36
N GLY A 22 11.48 1.75 -2.08
CA GLY A 22 12.54 0.75 -1.92
C GLY A 22 13.96 1.17 -2.26
N HIS A 23 14.79 1.26 -1.21
CA HIS A 23 16.23 1.02 -1.33
C HIS A 23 16.72 -0.11 -0.40
N VAL A 24 16.07 -0.33 0.75
CA VAL A 24 16.35 -1.44 1.69
C VAL A 24 15.05 -2.16 2.04
N HIS A 25 15.07 -3.50 1.97
CA HIS A 25 13.92 -4.34 2.27
C HIS A 25 14.33 -5.45 3.25
N PRO A 26 13.51 -5.75 4.27
CA PRO A 26 13.74 -6.93 5.10
C PRO A 26 13.75 -8.19 4.22
N PRO A 27 14.59 -9.20 4.52
CA PRO A 27 14.61 -10.45 3.76
C PRO A 27 13.20 -11.04 3.62
N GLY A 28 12.78 -11.29 2.38
CA GLY A 28 11.45 -11.85 2.07
C GLY A 28 10.27 -10.89 2.19
N ARG A 29 10.50 -9.59 2.44
CA ARG A 29 9.44 -8.56 2.52
C ARG A 29 9.75 -7.36 1.64
N VAL A 30 8.75 -6.49 1.47
CA VAL A 30 8.83 -5.25 0.70
C VAL A 30 8.15 -4.16 1.50
N ILE A 31 8.71 -2.95 1.48
CA ILE A 31 8.07 -1.76 2.08
C ILE A 31 7.25 -1.07 0.99
N ALA A 32 5.96 -0.89 1.24
CA ALA A 32 5.06 -0.27 0.28
C ALA A 32 3.93 0.48 1.01
N PHE A 33 3.44 1.55 0.39
CA PHE A 33 2.39 2.40 0.96
C PHE A 33 1.15 2.34 0.08
N PRO A 34 -0.07 2.29 0.65
CA PRO A 34 -1.28 2.31 -0.15
C PRO A 34 -1.34 3.63 -0.93
N ARG A 35 -1.56 3.50 -2.23
CA ARG A 35 -1.60 4.63 -3.16
C ARG A 35 -3.00 4.86 -3.69
N TYR A 36 -3.71 3.79 -3.99
CA TYR A 36 -5.09 3.82 -4.43
C TYR A 36 -5.92 2.81 -3.66
N ILE A 37 -7.11 3.24 -3.26
CA ILE A 37 -8.09 2.38 -2.59
C ILE A 37 -9.40 2.39 -3.38
N PRO A 38 -10.13 1.27 -3.43
CA PRO A 38 -11.45 1.23 -4.05
C PRO A 38 -12.37 2.30 -3.43
N ASP A 39 -12.97 3.11 -4.29
CA ASP A 39 -13.92 4.15 -3.91
C ASP A 39 -14.86 4.45 -5.08
N PRO A 40 -16.18 4.22 -4.96
CA PRO A 40 -17.15 4.52 -6.02
C PRO A 40 -17.15 5.99 -6.46
N SER A 41 -16.76 6.92 -5.57
CA SER A 41 -16.60 8.34 -5.86
C SER A 41 -15.23 8.72 -6.43
N GLY A 42 -14.33 7.74 -6.55
CA GLY A 42 -12.98 7.91 -7.05
C GLY A 42 -12.90 8.37 -8.50
N ASP A 43 -11.82 9.09 -8.81
CA ASP A 43 -11.55 9.71 -10.11
C ASP A 43 -10.75 8.82 -11.07
N ARG A 44 -10.21 7.69 -10.59
CA ARG A 44 -9.50 6.70 -11.40
C ARG A 44 -10.33 5.45 -11.56
N GLU A 45 -10.18 4.78 -12.69
CA GLU A 45 -10.84 3.50 -12.95
C GLU A 45 -9.81 2.48 -13.45
N ARG A 46 -9.93 1.25 -12.95
CA ARG A 46 -9.16 0.11 -13.45
C ARG A 46 -10.00 -1.16 -13.31
N GLY A 47 -10.19 -1.87 -14.43
CA GLY A 47 -10.96 -3.11 -14.44
C GLY A 47 -12.41 -2.95 -13.96
N GLY A 48 -13.03 -1.80 -14.22
CA GLY A 48 -14.40 -1.48 -13.77
C GLY A 48 -14.53 -1.09 -12.30
N VAL A 49 -13.43 -1.07 -11.54
CA VAL A 49 -13.42 -0.58 -10.15
C VAL A 49 -12.90 0.85 -10.13
N ARG A 50 -13.61 1.73 -9.43
CA ARG A 50 -13.19 3.11 -9.19
C ARG A 50 -12.28 3.21 -7.98
N TYR A 51 -11.35 4.15 -8.03
CA TYR A 51 -10.30 4.33 -7.05
C TYR A 51 -10.10 5.80 -6.74
N ARG A 52 -9.85 6.10 -5.47
CA ARG A 52 -9.29 7.39 -5.06
C ARG A 52 -7.83 7.27 -4.66
N ARG A 53 -7.08 8.35 -4.85
CA ARG A 53 -5.70 8.46 -4.36
C ARG A 53 -5.68 8.72 -2.87
N VAL A 54 -4.76 8.06 -2.18
CA VAL A 54 -4.45 8.34 -0.77
C VAL A 54 -3.30 9.34 -0.71
N GLY A 55 -3.52 10.43 0.02
CA GLY A 55 -2.65 11.61 -0.01
C GLY A 55 -1.66 11.67 1.14
N SER A 56 -2.15 11.56 2.38
CA SER A 56 -1.35 11.76 3.58
C SER A 56 -0.87 10.45 4.20
N LEU A 57 0.22 10.47 4.96
CA LEU A 57 0.72 9.28 5.67
C LEU A 57 -0.32 8.75 6.68
N ALA A 58 -1.00 9.64 7.42
CA ALA A 58 -2.04 9.24 8.36
C ALA A 58 -3.20 8.52 7.66
N GLU A 59 -3.60 9.02 6.50
CA GLU A 59 -4.64 8.39 5.69
C GLU A 59 -4.19 7.04 5.13
N GLN A 60 -2.91 6.94 4.71
CA GLN A 60 -2.31 5.67 4.27
C GLN A 60 -2.33 4.63 5.39
N ILE A 61 -1.88 4.99 6.59
CA ILE A 61 -1.90 4.12 7.77
C ILE A 61 -3.33 3.68 8.08
N SER A 62 -4.26 4.63 8.15
CA SER A 62 -5.68 4.35 8.42
C SER A 62 -6.29 3.40 7.38
N ALA A 63 -5.96 3.59 6.10
CA ALA A 63 -6.41 2.72 5.02
C ALA A 63 -5.91 1.28 5.18
N VAL A 64 -4.64 1.07 5.55
CA VAL A 64 -4.12 -0.29 5.80
C VAL A 64 -4.78 -0.91 7.03
N VAL A 65 -4.87 -0.18 8.14
CA VAL A 65 -5.47 -0.67 9.38
C VAL A 65 -6.92 -1.12 9.17
N GLN A 66 -7.71 -0.37 8.39
CA GLN A 66 -9.11 -0.69 8.14
C GLN A 66 -9.33 -1.82 7.14
N ASN A 67 -8.52 -1.89 6.08
CA ASN A 67 -8.80 -2.77 4.93
C ASN A 67 -7.89 -4.01 4.86
N ALA A 68 -6.68 -3.93 5.41
CA ALA A 68 -5.69 -4.99 5.36
C ALA A 68 -4.74 -4.94 6.57
N PRO A 69 -5.24 -5.08 7.81
CA PRO A 69 -4.43 -4.93 9.01
C PRO A 69 -3.27 -5.93 9.07
N SER A 70 -3.39 -7.10 8.43
CA SER A 70 -2.32 -8.09 8.32
C SER A 70 -1.12 -7.65 7.47
N TYR A 71 -1.22 -6.53 6.74
CA TYR A 71 -0.11 -5.93 6.00
C TYR A 71 0.64 -4.86 6.79
N MET A 72 0.21 -4.55 8.02
CA MET A 72 1.03 -3.80 8.97
C MET A 72 2.08 -4.73 9.60
N ALA A 73 3.33 -4.30 9.56
CA ALA A 73 4.42 -4.92 10.29
C ALA A 73 5.07 -3.86 11.18
N HIS A 74 5.29 -4.21 12.44
CA HIS A 74 6.04 -3.38 13.39
C HIS A 74 7.54 -3.57 13.13
N ASP A 75 8.28 -2.47 13.05
CA ASP A 75 9.73 -2.52 12.91
C ASP A 75 10.38 -2.27 14.27
N ALA A 76 10.78 -3.35 14.95
CA ALA A 76 11.41 -3.27 16.27
C ALA A 76 12.75 -2.50 16.30
N VAL A 77 13.33 -2.14 15.14
CA VAL A 77 14.58 -1.39 15.07
C VAL A 77 14.34 0.12 15.04
N PHE A 78 13.30 0.58 14.34
CA PHE A 78 13.05 2.01 14.10
C PHE A 78 11.80 2.56 14.81
N ASP A 79 10.91 1.72 15.34
CA ASP A 79 9.76 2.13 16.18
C ASP A 79 10.16 2.30 17.67
N GLN A 80 11.21 3.08 17.98
CA GLN A 80 11.54 3.40 19.39
C GLN A 80 10.69 4.58 19.88
N ASP A 81 10.02 4.36 21.02
CA ASP A 81 9.27 5.36 21.82
C ASP A 81 10.12 6.58 22.23
#